data_AF-X1VTT9-F1
#
_entry.id   AF-X1VTT9-F1
#
_cell.length_a   1.000
_cell.length_b   1.000
_cell.length_c   1.000
_cell.angle_alpha   90.00
_cell.angle_beta   90.00
_cell.angle_gamma   90.00
#
_symmetry.space_group_name_H-M   'P 1'
#
loop_
_entity.id
_entity.type
_entity.pdbx_description
1 polymer ?
#
loop_
_entity_poly.entity_id
_entity_poly.type
_entity_poly.pdbx_seq_one_letter_code
_entity_poly.pdbx_strand_id
1 'polypeptide(L)' 'MALIDKYAAPEARLLVILRVLPPPELRLVLRFAEFLANQQAGKG' A
#
# COMPACT_ATOMS: atom_id res chain seq x y z
N MET A 1 -4.09 -8.76 19.37
CA MET A 1 -3.01 -8.75 18.37
C MET A 1 -3.67 -8.76 17.01
N ALA A 2 -3.51 -7.71 16.21
CA ALA A 2 -4.04 -7.74 14.84
C ALA A 2 -3.18 -8.74 14.04
N LEU A 3 -3.78 -9.51 13.13
CA LEU A 3 -3.06 -10.52 12.32
C LEU A 3 -1.84 -9.91 11.57
N ILE A 4 -1.90 -8.60 11.32
CA ILE A 4 -0.86 -7.77 10.71
C ILE A 4 0.43 -7.68 11.53
N ASP A 5 0.35 -7.78 12.86
CA ASP A 5 1.50 -7.66 13.76
C ASP A 5 2.48 -8.84 13.60
N LYS A 6 2.04 -9.95 12.98
CA LYS A 6 2.86 -11.14 12.71
C LYS A 6 3.82 -10.97 11.53
N TYR A 7 3.61 -9.98 10.65
CA TYR A 7 4.46 -9.77 9.48
C TYR A 7 5.64 -8.87 9.83
N ALA A 8 6.86 -9.39 9.77
CA ALA A 8 8.07 -8.66 10.14
C ALA A 8 8.44 -7.54 9.14
N ALA A 9 8.21 -7.77 7.84
CA ALA A 9 8.57 -6.83 6.78
C ALA A 9 7.43 -5.84 6.44
N PRO A 10 7.72 -4.55 6.23
CA PRO A 10 6.73 -3.55 5.81
C PRO A 10 5.94 -3.93 4.56
N GLU A 11 6.62 -4.54 3.57
CA GLU A 11 6.02 -4.98 2.31
C GLU A 11 5.03 -6.12 2.53
N ALA A 12 5.36 -7.03 3.45
CA ALA A 12 4.49 -8.15 3.81
C ALA A 12 3.23 -7.67 4.54
N ARG A 13 3.35 -6.64 5.39
CA ARG A 13 2.18 -5.99 6.04
C ARG A 13 1.29 -5.32 4.99
N LEU A 14 1.89 -4.60 4.04
CA LEU A 14 1.16 -3.91 2.99
C LEU A 14 0.36 -4.90 2.13
N LEU A 15 0.97 -6.01 1.70
CA LEU A 15 0.29 -7.04 0.92
C LEU A 15 -0.93 -7.64 1.64
N VAL A 16 -0.85 -7.82 2.96
CA VAL A 16 -1.95 -8.37 3.77
C VAL A 16 -3.10 -7.39 3.84
N ILE A 17 -2.81 -6.09 4.02
CA ILE A 17 -3.82 -5.02 3.99
C ILE A 17 -4.49 -5.00 2.61
N LEU A 18 -3.70 -4.96 1.54
CA LEU A 18 -4.23 -4.87 0.18
C LEU A 18 -5.14 -6.04 -0.20
N ARG A 19 -4.92 -7.24 0.36
CA ARG A 19 -5.74 -8.43 0.10
C ARG A 19 -7.14 -8.37 0.71
N VAL A 20 -7.35 -7.57 1.75
CA VAL A 20 -8.63 -7.47 2.45
C VAL A 20 -9.43 -6.22 2.07
N LEU A 21 -8.85 -5.32 1.28
CA LEU A 21 -9.53 -4.11 0.84
C LEU A 21 -10.61 -4.41 -0.22
N PRO A 22 -11.79 -3.78 -0.12
CA PRO A 22 -12.74 -3.71 -1.20
C PRO A 22 -12.12 -3.07 -2.47
N PRO A 23 -12.61 -3.44 -3.69
CA PRO A 23 -12.13 -2.87 -4.94
C PRO A 23 -12.05 -1.32 -5.00
N PRO A 24 -13.00 -0.52 -4.47
CA PRO A 24 -12.87 0.94 -4.47
C PRO A 24 -11.71 1.44 -3.62
N GLU A 25 -11.48 0.85 -2.45
CA GLU A 25 -10.39 1.24 -1.55
C GLU A 25 -9.03 0.83 -2.13
N LEU A 26 -8.94 -0.36 -2.74
CA LEU A 26 -7.73 -0.80 -3.44
C LEU A 26 -7.36 0.17 -4.58
N ARG A 27 -8.34 0.61 -5.37
CA ARG A 27 -8.11 1.61 -6.43
C ARG A 27 -7.56 2.92 -5.89
N LEU A 28 -8.07 3.40 -4.75
CA LEU A 28 -7.58 4.63 -4.12
C LEU A 28 -6.12 4.49 -3.69
N VAL A 29 -5.76 3.37 -3.05
CA VAL A 29 -4.38 3.11 -2.61
C VAL A 29 -3.42 3.07 -3.79
N LEU A 30 -3.80 2.42 -4.89
CA LEU A 30 -2.98 2.37 -6.11
C LEU A 30 -2.77 3.77 -6.72
N ARG A 31 -3.82 4.59 -6.81
CA ARG A 31 -3.71 5.98 -7.29
C ARG A 31 -2.81 6.83 -6.42
N PHE A 32 -2.88 6.64 -5.10
CA PHE A 32 -2.01 7.35 -4.18
C PHE A 32 -0.54 6.93 -4.35
N ALA A 33 -0.28 5.63 -4.52
CA ALA A 33 1.06 5.13 -4.81
C ALA A 33 1.62 5.70 -6.12
N GLU A 34 0.81 5.75 -7.19
CA GLU A 34 1.17 6.39 -8.47
C GLU A 34 1.50 7.88 -8.28
N PHE A 35 0.68 8.62 -7.54
CA PHE A 35 0.94 10.02 -7.23
C PHE A 35 2.28 10.22 -6.52
N LEU A 36 2.56 9.42 -5.49
CA LEU A 36 3.84 9.50 -4.76
C LEU A 36 5.04 9.17 -5.65
N ALA A 37 4.93 8.15 -6.50
CA ALA A 37 6.00 7.79 -7.44
C ALA A 37 6.30 8.93 -8.42
N ASN A 38 5.26 9.57 -8.96
CA ASN A 38 5.41 10.70 -9.86
C ASN A 38 6.01 11.95 -9.17
N GLN A 39 5.66 12.19 -7.90
CA GLN A 39 6.24 13.27 -7.11
C GLN A 39 7.73 13.04 -6.78
N GLN A 40 8.19 11.79 -6.74
CA GLN A 40 9.59 11.44 -6.56
C GLN A 40 10.37 11.52 -7.87
N ALA A 41 9.75 11.17 -9.00
CA ALA A 41 10.36 11.26 -10.33
C ALA A 41 10.60 12.71 -10.79
N GLY A 42 9.79 13.67 -10.35
CA GLY A 42 9.98 15.10 -10.64
C GLY A 42 11.06 15.81 -9.80
N LYS A 43 11.80 15.08 -8.96
CA LYS A 43 12.90 15.60 -8.12
C LYS A 43 14.30 15.22 -8.64
N GLY A 44 14.42 14.92 -9.93
CA GLY A 44 15.68 14.66 -10.63
C GLY A 44 16.16 15.87 -11.43
#